data_AF-A0A3D2MR66-F1
#
_entry.id   AF-A0A3D2MR66-F1
#
_cell.length_a   1.000
_cell.length_b   1.000
_cell.length_c   1.000
_cell.angle_alpha   90.00
_cell.angle_beta   90.00
_cell.angle_gamma   90.00
#
_symmetry.space_group_name_H-M   'P 1'
#
loop_
_entity.id
_entity.type
_entity.pdbx_description
1 polymer ?
#
loop_
_entity_poly.entity_id
_entity_poly.type
_entity_poly.pdbx_seq_one_letter_code
_entity_poly.pdbx_strand_id
1 'polypeptide(L)'
;MGTEQWIDRERAIWKVLPLHPQPQPLESFTSYLIRLAEANGLQSIREIVALLGSPRRRQESLYNSPDYPAPSFYAGLAQITGCPEERLLQTTFHSLIRRFGRSTYPHSLHQFLRESLASSLRYCPACLAECDPPFYSLLWRFLVLPGCTEHRVRLLDQCG
;
A
#
# COMPACT_ATOMS: atom_id res chain seq x y z
N MET A 1 -8.69 -27.96 7.70
CA MET A 1 -7.43 -27.20 7.60
C MET A 1 -7.61 -25.92 8.38
N GLY A 2 -7.23 -25.96 9.67
CA GLY A 2 -7.43 -24.85 10.60
C GLY A 2 -6.52 -23.69 10.24
N THR A 3 -7.09 -22.51 10.06
CA THR A 3 -6.34 -21.25 10.12
C THR A 3 -5.89 -21.09 11.56
N GLU A 4 -4.67 -21.53 11.86
CA GLU A 4 -4.02 -21.18 13.12
C GLU A 4 -3.99 -19.65 13.21
N GLN A 5 -4.57 -19.11 14.28
CA GLN A 5 -4.44 -17.71 14.64
C GLN A 5 -3.10 -17.57 15.36
N TRP A 6 -2.05 -17.23 14.62
CA TRP A 6 -0.67 -17.20 15.13
C TRP A 6 -0.41 -16.09 16.16
N ILE A 7 -1.34 -15.15 16.33
CA ILE A 7 -1.18 -14.04 17.27
C ILE A 7 -2.40 -13.94 18.18
N ASP A 8 -2.22 -14.37 19.42
CA ASP A 8 -3.09 -13.99 20.54
C ASP A 8 -2.89 -12.50 20.81
N ARG A 9 -3.83 -11.68 20.34
CA ARG A 9 -3.79 -10.22 20.46
C ARG A 9 -3.86 -9.73 21.91
N GLU A 10 -4.38 -10.52 22.85
CA GLU A 10 -4.44 -10.16 24.27
C GLU A 10 -3.14 -10.50 25.00
N ARG A 11 -2.39 -11.50 24.51
CA ARG A 11 -1.09 -11.92 25.08
C ARG A 11 0.13 -11.41 24.34
N ALA A 12 -0.06 -10.74 23.19
CA ALA A 12 1.05 -10.13 22.46
C ALA A 12 1.72 -9.06 23.34
N ILE A 13 2.98 -9.30 23.68
CA ILE A 13 3.84 -8.40 24.48
C ILE A 13 3.96 -7.03 23.79
N TRP A 14 3.82 -7.02 22.46
CA TRP A 14 3.95 -5.85 21.60
C TRP A 14 2.58 -5.38 21.12
N LYS A 15 2.17 -4.15 21.51
CA LYS A 15 0.99 -3.47 20.95
C LYS A 15 1.21 -2.98 19.50
N VAL A 16 2.45 -3.03 19.03
CA VAL A 16 2.94 -2.59 17.71
C VAL A 16 3.73 -3.71 17.05
N LEU A 17 3.87 -3.66 15.72
CA LEU A 17 4.77 -4.55 14.99
C LEU A 17 6.22 -4.30 15.43
N PRO A 18 7.03 -5.35 15.61
CA PRO A 18 8.43 -5.20 16.02
C PRO A 18 9.22 -4.27 15.10
N LEU A 19 9.06 -4.44 13.79
CA LEU A 19 9.64 -3.55 12.78
C LEU A 19 8.53 -2.76 12.10
N HIS A 20 8.62 -1.44 12.11
CA HIS A 20 7.57 -0.55 11.61
C HIS A 20 8.20 0.59 10.82
N PRO A 21 8.80 0.27 9.65
CA PRO A 21 9.37 1.30 8.77
C PRO A 21 8.30 2.34 8.44
N GLN A 22 8.72 3.60 8.32
CA GLN A 22 7.82 4.68 7.93
C GLN A 22 7.68 4.76 6.41
N PRO A 23 6.53 5.23 5.88
CA PRO A 23 6.37 5.44 4.45
C PRO A 23 7.39 6.42 3.87
N GLN A 24 7.91 6.12 2.68
CA GLN A 24 8.77 7.03 1.94
C GLN A 24 7.94 8.09 1.20
N PRO A 25 8.52 9.27 0.89
CA PRO A 25 7.85 10.26 0.05
C PRO A 25 7.45 9.66 -1.31
N LEU A 26 6.20 9.89 -1.71
CA LEU A 26 5.62 9.38 -2.97
C LEU A 26 5.61 7.84 -3.10
N GLU A 27 5.80 7.11 -2.01
CA GLU A 27 5.64 5.67 -1.98
C GLU A 27 4.16 5.29 -2.19
N SER A 28 3.91 4.24 -2.96
CA SER A 28 2.58 3.65 -3.09
C SER A 28 2.20 2.87 -1.82
N PHE A 29 0.91 2.87 -1.46
CA PHE A 29 0.44 2.11 -0.30
C PHE A 29 0.72 0.62 -0.45
N THR A 30 0.64 0.11 -1.68
CA THR A 30 1.05 -1.25 -2.03
C THR A 30 2.52 -1.51 -1.65
N SER A 31 3.45 -0.62 -2.05
CA SER A 31 4.86 -0.71 -1.66
C SER A 31 5.06 -0.66 -0.16
N TYR A 32 4.37 0.27 0.51
CA TYR A 32 4.48 0.43 1.95
C TYR A 32 4.09 -0.87 2.68
N LEU A 33 2.98 -1.49 2.28
CA LEU A 33 2.54 -2.76 2.85
C LEU A 33 3.50 -3.93 2.54
N ILE A 34 4.09 -3.96 1.34
CA ILE A 34 5.11 -4.96 0.99
C ILE A 34 6.32 -4.83 1.92
N ARG A 35 6.91 -3.63 2.03
CA ARG A 35 8.07 -3.40 2.90
C ARG A 35 7.77 -3.64 4.37
N LEU A 36 6.57 -3.28 4.83
CA LEU A 36 6.14 -3.56 6.19
C LEU A 36 6.03 -5.06 6.45
N ALA A 37 5.52 -5.83 5.47
CA ALA A 37 5.42 -7.29 5.56
C ALA A 37 6.81 -7.92 5.61
N GLU A 38 7.66 -7.57 4.64
CA GLU A 38 9.04 -8.07 4.52
C GLU A 38 9.87 -7.77 5.78
N ALA A 39 9.78 -6.54 6.30
CA ALA A 39 10.46 -6.16 7.53
C ALA A 39 10.05 -7.02 8.74
N ASN A 40 8.84 -7.58 8.77
CA ASN A 40 8.38 -8.44 9.86
C ASN A 40 8.39 -9.94 9.51
N GLY A 41 9.02 -10.34 8.40
CA GLY A 41 9.07 -11.74 7.96
C GLY A 41 7.73 -12.32 7.50
N LEU A 42 6.73 -11.47 7.23
CA LEU A 42 5.42 -11.87 6.73
C LEU A 42 5.52 -12.21 5.24
N GLN A 43 4.80 -13.25 4.81
CA GLN A 43 4.92 -13.76 3.42
C GLN A 43 4.04 -12.99 2.43
N SER A 44 3.09 -12.19 2.91
CA SER A 44 2.24 -11.39 2.05
C SER A 44 1.60 -10.20 2.78
N ILE A 45 1.17 -9.20 2.00
CA ILE A 45 0.34 -8.09 2.50
C ILE A 45 -0.97 -8.57 3.17
N ARG A 46 -1.44 -9.78 2.84
CA ARG A 46 -2.67 -10.35 3.41
C ARG A 46 -2.51 -10.66 4.89
N GLU A 47 -1.30 -11.01 5.32
CA GLU A 47 -1.00 -11.28 6.72
C GLU A 47 -1.13 -10.00 7.55
N ILE A 48 -0.65 -8.85 7.05
CA ILE A 48 -0.89 -7.54 7.69
C ILE A 48 -2.39 -7.28 7.85
N VAL A 49 -3.18 -7.52 6.79
CA VAL A 49 -4.64 -7.31 6.84
C VAL A 49 -5.30 -8.25 7.86
N ALA A 50 -4.82 -9.49 7.98
CA ALA A 50 -5.30 -10.45 8.97
C ALA A 50 -4.94 -10.02 10.39
N LEU A 51 -3.73 -9.48 10.60
CA LEU A 51 -3.29 -8.93 11.88
C LEU A 51 -4.16 -7.78 12.38
N LEU A 52 -4.88 -7.09 11.49
CA LEU A 52 -5.78 -5.99 11.81
C LEU A 52 -7.19 -6.45 12.23
N GLY A 53 -7.50 -7.74 12.12
CA GLY A 53 -8.80 -8.29 12.56
C GLY A 53 -9.97 -7.80 11.70
N SER A 54 -9.72 -7.34 10.47
CA SER A 54 -10.79 -6.89 9.58
C SER A 54 -11.65 -8.07 9.12
N PRO A 55 -13.00 -7.98 9.10
CA PRO A 55 -13.88 -9.02 8.58
C PRO A 55 -13.53 -9.36 7.13
N ARG A 56 -13.56 -10.65 6.76
CA ARG A 56 -13.18 -11.15 5.41
C ARG A 56 -13.75 -10.32 4.25
N ARG A 57 -15.02 -9.88 4.33
CA ARG A 57 -15.65 -9.03 3.30
C ARG A 57 -15.00 -7.65 3.10
N ARG A 58 -14.39 -7.05 4.13
CA ARG A 58 -13.64 -5.78 4.00
C ARG A 58 -12.25 -6.00 3.39
N GLN A 59 -11.72 -7.22 3.49
CA GLN A 59 -10.38 -7.56 2.99
C GLN A 59 -10.33 -7.60 1.45
N GLU A 60 -11.40 -8.04 0.78
CA GLU A 60 -11.47 -8.17 -0.68
C GLU A 60 -11.21 -6.85 -1.43
N SER A 61 -11.73 -5.74 -0.91
CA SER A 61 -11.52 -4.41 -1.52
C SER A 61 -10.05 -3.94 -1.47
N LEU A 62 -9.32 -4.34 -0.43
CA LEU A 62 -7.91 -3.99 -0.25
C LEU A 62 -7.00 -4.78 -1.17
N TYR A 63 -7.37 -6.02 -1.49
CA TYR A 63 -6.54 -6.91 -2.33
C TYR A 63 -6.52 -6.51 -3.80
N ASN A 64 -7.60 -5.90 -4.29
CA ASN A 64 -7.71 -5.53 -5.69
C ASN A 64 -7.10 -4.15 -5.99
N SER A 65 -7.04 -3.25 -4.99
CA SER A 65 -6.50 -1.91 -5.20
C SER A 65 -6.10 -1.21 -3.89
N PRO A 66 -4.95 -1.58 -3.29
CA PRO A 66 -4.51 -1.02 -2.01
C PRO A 66 -4.33 0.51 -2.08
N ASP A 67 -3.89 1.02 -3.23
CA ASP A 67 -3.59 2.44 -3.43
C ASP A 67 -4.85 3.34 -3.41
N TYR A 68 -6.06 2.76 -3.39
CA TYR A 68 -7.30 3.49 -3.19
C TYR A 68 -7.65 3.60 -1.71
N PRO A 69 -8.03 4.79 -1.22
CA PRO A 69 -8.26 4.96 0.20
C PRO A 69 -9.47 4.17 0.71
N ALA A 70 -9.28 3.40 1.79
CA ALA A 70 -10.32 2.62 2.44
C ALA A 70 -10.46 3.03 3.93
N PRO A 71 -11.50 3.81 4.31
CA PRO A 71 -11.58 4.48 5.61
C PRO A 71 -11.43 3.57 6.84
N SER A 72 -11.86 2.30 6.76
CA SER A 72 -11.85 1.39 7.91
C SER A 72 -10.50 0.72 8.21
N PHE A 73 -9.46 0.97 7.41
CA PHE A 73 -8.18 0.25 7.51
C PHE A 73 -7.07 1.06 8.21
N TYR A 74 -7.10 2.39 8.09
CA TYR A 74 -6.00 3.26 8.52
C TYR A 74 -5.82 3.30 10.04
N ALA A 75 -6.90 3.40 10.81
CA ALA A 75 -6.81 3.45 12.27
C ALA A 75 -6.10 2.22 12.86
N GLY A 76 -6.42 1.02 12.37
CA GLY A 76 -5.77 -0.20 12.83
C GLY A 76 -4.30 -0.25 12.41
N LEU A 77 -4.00 0.13 11.17
CA LEU A 77 -2.62 0.16 10.68
C LEU A 77 -1.78 1.19 11.44
N ALA A 78 -2.34 2.37 11.72
CA ALA A 78 -1.71 3.43 12.51
C ALA A 78 -1.40 2.95 13.93
N GLN A 79 -2.32 2.20 14.56
CA GLN A 79 -2.09 1.61 15.87
C GLN A 79 -0.91 0.63 15.88
N ILE A 80 -0.82 -0.28 14.90
CA ILE A 80 0.23 -1.31 14.90
C ILE A 80 1.58 -0.83 14.34
N THR A 81 1.62 0.29 13.63
CA THR A 81 2.86 0.83 13.02
C THR A 81 3.37 2.10 13.70
N GLY A 82 2.55 2.75 14.54
CA GLY A 82 2.82 4.09 15.04
C GLY A 82 2.81 5.19 13.97
N CYS A 83 2.43 4.86 12.72
CA CYS A 83 2.37 5.82 11.62
C CYS A 83 1.05 6.60 11.67
N PRO A 84 1.06 7.96 11.66
CA PRO A 84 -0.17 8.75 11.60
C PRO A 84 -1.03 8.41 10.38
N GLU A 85 -2.36 8.43 10.52
CA GLU A 85 -3.28 8.10 9.43
C GLU A 85 -3.08 9.01 8.21
N GLU A 86 -2.77 10.28 8.43
CA GLU A 86 -2.50 11.25 7.37
C GLU A 86 -1.29 10.83 6.51
N ARG A 87 -0.26 10.27 7.15
CA ARG A 87 0.94 9.75 6.45
C ARG A 87 0.60 8.51 5.64
N LEU A 88 -0.24 7.62 6.17
CA LEU A 88 -0.73 6.46 5.43
C LEU A 88 -1.56 6.90 4.22
N LEU A 89 -2.45 7.88 4.39
CA LEU A 89 -3.28 8.41 3.29
C LEU A 89 -2.43 9.07 2.19
N GLN A 90 -1.28 9.66 2.50
CA GLN A 90 -0.37 10.23 1.49
C GLN A 90 0.24 9.18 0.54
N THR A 91 0.26 7.91 0.93
CA THR A 91 0.70 6.81 0.06
C THR A 91 -0.40 6.30 -0.89
N THR A 92 -1.61 6.87 -0.78
CA THR A 92 -2.79 6.51 -1.58
C THR A 92 -3.19 7.66 -2.51
N PHE A 93 -4.20 7.44 -3.34
CA PHE A 93 -4.81 8.50 -4.15
C PHE A 93 -5.69 9.49 -3.36
N HIS A 94 -5.65 9.48 -2.02
CA HIS A 94 -6.43 10.39 -1.18
C HIS A 94 -6.19 11.87 -1.52
N SER A 95 -4.93 12.26 -1.78
CA SER A 95 -4.59 13.64 -2.15
C SER A 95 -5.29 14.10 -3.43
N LEU A 96 -5.47 13.20 -4.41
CA LEU A 96 -6.20 13.50 -5.64
C LEU A 96 -7.70 13.63 -5.38
N ILE A 97 -8.28 12.73 -4.59
CA ILE A 97 -9.68 12.82 -4.17
C ILE A 97 -9.96 14.18 -3.55
N ARG A 98 -9.13 14.58 -2.58
CA ARG A 98 -9.22 15.87 -1.89
C ARG A 98 -9.11 17.05 -2.86
N ARG A 99 -8.14 17.00 -3.79
CA ARG A 99 -7.89 18.08 -4.75
C ARG A 99 -9.06 18.27 -5.72
N PHE A 100 -9.68 17.19 -6.17
CA PHE A 100 -10.78 17.22 -7.15
C PHE A 100 -12.17 17.22 -6.51
N GLY A 101 -12.28 17.36 -5.17
CA GLY A 101 -13.56 17.39 -4.46
C GLY A 101 -14.39 16.12 -4.66
N ARG A 102 -13.74 14.97 -4.82
CA ARG A 102 -14.41 13.68 -5.06
C ARG A 102 -14.75 12.99 -3.74
N SER A 103 -15.63 11.99 -3.82
CA SER A 103 -15.91 11.12 -2.68
C SER A 103 -14.72 10.21 -2.38
N THR A 104 -14.51 9.93 -1.09
CA THR A 104 -13.52 8.94 -0.63
C THR A 104 -13.98 7.50 -0.80
N TYR A 105 -15.22 7.26 -1.25
CA TYR A 105 -15.68 5.92 -1.57
C TYR A 105 -14.89 5.33 -2.74
N PRO A 106 -14.27 4.14 -2.60
CA PRO A 106 -13.38 3.55 -3.62
C PRO A 106 -14.01 3.45 -5.00
N HIS A 107 -15.31 3.12 -5.09
CA HIS A 107 -16.00 2.97 -6.37
C HIS A 107 -16.07 4.28 -7.17
N SER A 108 -16.28 5.42 -6.49
CA SER A 108 -16.31 6.73 -7.13
C SER A 108 -14.94 7.10 -7.69
N LEU A 109 -13.87 6.83 -6.95
CA LEU A 109 -12.52 7.11 -7.40
C LEU A 109 -12.09 6.16 -8.53
N HIS A 110 -12.44 4.88 -8.44
CA HIS A 110 -12.13 3.90 -9.48
C HIS A 110 -12.74 4.31 -10.83
N GLN A 111 -13.99 4.78 -10.82
CA GLN A 111 -14.63 5.31 -12.01
C GLN A 111 -13.95 6.60 -12.52
N PHE A 112 -13.51 7.48 -11.61
CA PHE A 112 -12.84 8.73 -11.96
C PHE A 112 -11.45 8.51 -12.57
N LEU A 113 -10.67 7.56 -12.05
CA LEU A 113 -9.31 7.23 -12.52
C LEU A 113 -9.30 6.06 -13.51
N ARG A 114 -10.48 5.65 -13.99
CA ARG A 114 -10.62 4.57 -14.96
C ARG A 114 -9.76 4.84 -16.18
N GLU A 115 -9.06 3.81 -16.66
CA GLU A 115 -8.16 3.87 -17.83
C GLU A 115 -6.97 4.85 -17.68
N SER A 116 -6.82 5.52 -16.54
CA SER A 116 -5.68 6.38 -16.23
C SER A 116 -4.60 5.66 -15.44
N LEU A 117 -4.93 4.53 -14.80
CA LEU A 117 -4.04 3.76 -13.95
C LEU A 117 -3.74 2.38 -14.54
N ALA A 118 -2.51 1.91 -14.35
CA ALA A 118 -2.09 0.56 -14.69
C ALA A 118 -2.74 -0.47 -13.75
N SER A 119 -3.16 -1.60 -14.33
CA SER A 119 -3.74 -2.73 -13.60
C SER A 119 -2.69 -3.49 -12.78
N SER A 120 -1.45 -3.54 -13.24
CA SER A 120 -0.29 -4.10 -12.54
C SER A 120 0.58 -3.01 -11.91
N LEU A 121 1.46 -3.41 -10.99
CA LEU A 121 2.56 -2.56 -10.55
C LEU A 121 3.49 -2.29 -11.72
N ARG A 122 4.00 -1.07 -11.80
CA ARG A 122 5.04 -0.69 -12.74
C ARG A 122 6.23 -0.13 -11.97
N TYR A 123 7.43 -0.33 -12.48
CA TYR A 123 8.64 0.02 -11.74
C TYR A 123 9.81 0.38 -12.64
N CYS A 124 10.77 1.11 -12.06
CA CYS A 124 12.07 1.34 -12.65
C CYS A 124 13.10 0.44 -11.94
N PRO A 125 13.81 -0.45 -12.66
CA PRO A 125 14.80 -1.33 -12.04
C PRO A 125 15.97 -0.56 -11.43
N ALA A 126 16.39 0.55 -12.06
CA ALA A 126 17.46 1.40 -11.54
C ALA A 126 17.06 2.09 -10.23
N CYS A 127 15.86 2.69 -10.15
CA CYS A 127 15.36 3.24 -8.89
C CYS A 127 15.31 2.20 -7.76
N LEU A 128 14.82 0.99 -8.05
CA LEU A 128 14.75 -0.06 -7.04
C LEU A 128 16.15 -0.55 -6.62
N ALA A 129 17.16 -0.48 -7.48
CA ALA A 129 18.53 -0.86 -7.15
C ALA A 129 19.28 0.23 -6.37
N GLU A 130 18.98 1.50 -6.63
CA GLU A 130 19.66 2.66 -6.02
C GLU A 130 19.04 3.11 -4.69
N CYS A 131 17.73 2.90 -4.50
CA CYS A 131 17.04 3.29 -3.27
C CYS A 131 17.21 2.23 -2.18
N ASP A 132 17.63 2.67 -0.99
CA ASP A 132 17.66 1.86 0.22
C ASP A 132 16.82 2.53 1.33
N PRO A 133 15.68 1.94 1.74
CA PRO A 133 15.08 0.71 1.22
C PRO A 133 14.39 0.92 -0.15
N PRO A 134 14.33 -0.13 -0.99
CA PRO A 134 13.67 -0.06 -2.29
C PRO A 134 12.15 0.10 -2.12
N PHE A 135 11.52 0.96 -2.92
CA PHE A 135 10.07 1.17 -2.87
C PHE A 135 9.47 1.46 -4.25
N TYR A 136 8.18 1.13 -4.42
CA TYR A 136 7.43 1.48 -5.63
C TYR A 136 6.76 2.84 -5.47
N SER A 137 7.06 3.77 -6.39
CA SER A 137 6.40 5.08 -6.40
C SER A 137 4.92 4.97 -6.76
N LEU A 138 4.07 5.73 -6.06
CA LEU A 138 2.65 5.90 -6.37
C LEU A 138 2.45 6.51 -7.78
N LEU A 139 3.38 7.35 -8.23
CA LEU A 139 3.30 7.98 -9.55
C LEU A 139 3.39 6.95 -10.68
N TRP A 140 4.11 5.85 -10.46
CA TRP A 140 4.22 4.76 -11.41
C TRP A 140 2.91 3.99 -11.61
N ARG A 141 1.82 4.34 -10.91
CA ARG A 141 0.48 3.85 -11.25
C ARG A 141 -0.11 4.53 -12.49
N PHE A 142 0.28 5.76 -12.84
CA PHE A 142 -0.37 6.54 -13.91
C PHE A 142 0.11 6.23 -15.34
N LEU A 143 -0.76 5.72 -16.20
CA LEU A 143 -0.44 5.33 -17.59
C LEU A 143 0.13 6.47 -18.44
N VAL A 144 -0.21 7.72 -18.13
CA VAL A 144 0.36 8.92 -18.78
C VAL A 144 1.87 9.07 -18.56
N LEU A 145 2.42 8.39 -17.54
CA LEU A 145 3.84 8.31 -17.28
C LEU A 145 4.39 7.00 -17.86
N PRO A 146 5.00 7.01 -19.07
CA PRO A 146 5.51 5.80 -19.72
C PRO A 146 6.89 5.35 -19.21
N GLY A 147 7.61 6.24 -18.52
CA GLY A 147 8.99 6.01 -18.10
C GLY A 147 9.33 6.68 -16.77
N CYS A 148 10.44 6.27 -16.18
CA CYS A 148 11.02 6.90 -15.00
C CYS A 148 11.50 8.31 -15.35
N THR A 149 11.17 9.30 -14.51
CA THR A 149 11.63 10.68 -14.68
C THR A 149 13.12 10.85 -14.37
N GLU A 150 13.64 10.02 -13.46
CA GLU A 150 15.04 10.07 -13.02
C GLU A 150 15.96 9.39 -14.03
N HIS A 151 15.68 8.11 -14.35
CA HIS A 151 16.56 7.30 -15.22
C HIS A 151 16.19 7.31 -16.70
N ARG A 152 15.05 7.92 -17.06
CA ARG A 152 14.58 8.04 -18.47
C ARG A 152 14.41 6.70 -19.20
N VAL A 153 14.17 5.63 -18.45
CA VAL A 153 13.87 4.29 -18.98
C VAL A 153 12.36 4.02 -18.94
N ARG A 154 11.88 3.16 -19.82
CA ARG A 154 10.49 2.67 -19.77
C ARG A 154 10.24 1.95 -18.44
N LEU A 155 9.09 2.20 -17.82
CA LEU A 155 8.67 1.44 -16.64
C LEU A 155 8.34 0.00 -17.05
N LEU A 156 8.89 -0.96 -16.32
CA LEU A 156 8.57 -2.38 -16.47
C LEU A 156 7.32 -2.71 -15.67
N ASP A 157 6.52 -3.66 -16.13
CA ASP A 157 5.25 -4.08 -15.51
C ASP A 157 5.17 -5.59 -15.26
N GLN A 158 6.28 -6.29 -15.54
CA GLN A 158 6.48 -7.72 -15.37
C GLN A 158 7.88 -7.97 -14.83
N CYS A 159 8.03 -8.97 -13.97
CA CYS A 159 9.34 -9.45 -13.56
C CYS A 159 10.05 -10.13 -14.75
N GLY A 160 11.38 -10.02 -14.78
CA GLY A 160 12.24 -10.73 -15.73
C GLY A 160 12.66 -12.09 -15.23
#